data_AF-A0A364MZW2-F1
#
_entry.id   AF-A0A364MZW2-F1
#
_cell.length_a   1.000
_cell.length_b   1.000
_cell.length_c   1.000
_cell.angle_alpha   90.00
_cell.angle_beta   90.00
_cell.angle_gamma   90.00
#
_symmetry.space_group_name_H-M   'P 1'
#
loop_
_entity.id
_entity.type
_entity.pdbx_description
1 polymer ?
#
loop_
_entity_poly.entity_id
_entity_poly.type
_entity_poly.pdbx_seq_one_letter_code
_entity_poly.pdbx_strand_id
1 'polypeptide(L)'
;MRDCKTFLNNFRIKATEAVKKKYSEADDFCRKASHRPVLVKRPPLRLFDYWMLTIRITAIGIIIAGITLGATQTYISIGLSRVFGEELDADLKLALLGLFNKTLDVFLRWYPNEGHEWDRTAHEREIMRIEYPKVSLQGVDWGNMVGVGQSNIGGPGYPPWDWALGLSASLAFVGLTHVVSRVKEAQKGWQHIYKYQLDGDQLNRWTTLNTNFNHSKGVVETASADHAQVQSIYDWLKETNHQPTSSSVGWTGDLTIVLPVLNTVCTPINSSNLEGSIKVWPPAKNVSSEAAIAIEFGPVLASGFTGAACSSVFRHGTYAVNVWIVDEKRPDLSFNSYGGKWDQNVLYEPTLASDFDVASGVGSEARDLLSRIESLVPATGLLPQFLLMSRNLQASDSVIDSDAMGLSIIMGVFLQNILSTSNRDWSPLPSSLPSRSEERLSSYPIRWQLYGSSPRLGWEWVAVAVLAIILLSFCFGLYQTLRYWMAPGSWVELDGMMMIAQRTPNLEDIDENEKAQVRKYLVEKDLSKGPEWLILKSEAR
;
A
#
# COMPACT_ATOMS: atom_id res chain seq x y z
N MET A 1 57.67 -16.62 0.80
CA MET A 1 58.84 -15.95 0.19
C MET A 1 58.96 -16.22 -1.33
N ARG A 2 57.87 -16.55 -2.06
CA ARG A 2 57.88 -16.69 -3.53
C ARG A 2 56.92 -15.75 -4.29
N ASP A 3 55.97 -15.09 -3.65
CA ASP A 3 54.93 -14.37 -4.42
C ASP A 3 55.14 -12.88 -4.66
N CYS A 4 56.10 -12.23 -3.99
CA CYS A 4 56.36 -10.79 -4.24
C CYS A 4 57.28 -10.55 -5.45
N LYS A 5 58.15 -11.52 -5.77
CA LYS A 5 59.11 -11.42 -6.89
C LYS A 5 58.46 -11.64 -8.26
N THR A 6 57.37 -12.41 -8.29
CA THR A 6 56.63 -12.75 -9.51
C THR A 6 55.72 -11.60 -9.96
N PHE A 7 55.19 -10.81 -9.03
CA PHE A 7 54.36 -9.63 -9.35
C PHE A 7 55.16 -8.47 -9.95
N LEU A 8 56.42 -8.29 -9.52
CA LEU A 8 57.27 -7.17 -9.97
C LEU A 8 57.96 -7.40 -11.33
N ASN A 9 58.10 -8.65 -11.78
CA ASN A 9 58.73 -8.94 -13.08
C ASN A 9 57.80 -8.72 -14.28
N ASN A 10 56.48 -8.68 -14.07
CA ASN A 10 55.49 -8.49 -15.15
C ASN A 10 55.23 -7.02 -15.50
N PHE A 11 55.78 -6.05 -14.76
CA PHE A 11 55.55 -4.62 -14.97
C PHE A 11 56.79 -3.86 -15.49
N ARG A 12 57.60 -4.52 -16.32
CA ARG A 12 58.78 -3.91 -16.95
C ARG A 12 58.43 -3.24 -18.29
N ILE A 13 57.52 -2.25 -18.25
CA ILE A 13 57.27 -1.35 -19.38
C ILE A 13 57.55 0.09 -18.91
N LYS A 14 58.51 0.72 -19.59
CA LYS A 14 59.04 2.10 -19.47
C LYS A 14 58.40 3.00 -18.40
N ALA A 15 58.86 2.84 -17.16
CA ALA A 15 58.62 3.80 -16.09
C ALA A 15 59.52 5.04 -16.27
N THR A 16 58.90 6.22 -16.34
CA THR A 16 59.55 7.54 -16.24
C THR A 16 60.27 7.70 -14.88
N GLU A 17 61.28 8.56 -14.79
CA GLU A 17 62.11 8.73 -13.59
C GLU A 17 61.30 9.04 -12.31
N ALA A 18 60.15 9.70 -12.42
CA ALA A 18 59.24 9.95 -11.31
C ALA A 18 58.63 8.66 -10.71
N VAL A 19 58.33 7.67 -11.57
CA VAL A 19 57.81 6.36 -11.15
C VAL A 19 58.93 5.55 -10.51
N LYS A 20 60.17 5.63 -11.01
CA LYS A 20 61.33 5.00 -10.35
C LYS A 20 61.57 5.56 -8.95
N LYS A 21 61.39 6.87 -8.74
CA LYS A 21 61.52 7.49 -7.41
C LYS A 21 60.46 6.99 -6.44
N LYS A 22 59.19 6.97 -6.83
CA LYS A 22 58.10 6.39 -6.02
C LYS A 22 58.27 4.89 -5.78
N TYR A 23 58.77 4.14 -6.76
CA TYR A 23 59.11 2.72 -6.57
C TYR A 23 60.28 2.54 -5.60
N SER A 24 61.28 3.43 -5.63
CA SER A 24 62.38 3.37 -4.67
C SER A 24 61.92 3.69 -3.26
N GLU A 25 61.01 4.66 -3.08
CA GLU A 25 60.42 4.99 -1.78
C GLU A 25 59.52 3.86 -1.26
N ALA A 26 58.76 3.18 -2.15
CA ALA A 26 57.97 2.00 -1.81
C ALA A 26 58.83 0.77 -1.49
N ASP A 27 59.94 0.55 -2.22
CA ASP A 27 60.89 -0.53 -1.93
C ASP A 27 61.65 -0.27 -0.62
N ASP A 28 61.95 0.99 -0.29
CA ASP A 28 62.57 1.38 0.97
C ASP A 28 61.59 1.28 2.16
N PHE A 29 60.31 1.59 1.94
CA PHE A 29 59.23 1.32 2.91
C PHE A 29 59.04 -0.19 3.12
N CYS A 30 59.05 -0.99 2.05
CA CYS A 30 58.99 -2.45 2.13
C CYS A 30 60.24 -3.05 2.76
N ARG A 31 61.44 -2.48 2.58
CA ARG A 31 62.66 -2.89 3.30
C ARG A 31 62.61 -2.52 4.78
N LYS A 32 62.10 -1.34 5.13
CA LYS A 32 61.86 -0.96 6.53
C LYS A 32 60.79 -1.82 7.19
N ALA A 33 59.73 -2.18 6.47
CA ALA A 33 58.66 -3.06 6.96
C ALA A 33 59.05 -4.55 6.97
N SER A 34 60.03 -4.97 6.15
CA SER A 34 60.53 -6.36 6.07
C SER A 34 61.76 -6.63 6.94
N HIS A 35 62.22 -5.65 7.72
CA HIS A 35 62.97 -5.99 8.93
C HIS A 35 62.09 -6.91 9.77
N ARG A 36 62.52 -8.18 9.80
CA ARG A 36 61.93 -9.30 10.55
C ARG A 36 61.24 -8.77 11.80
N PRO A 37 60.01 -9.22 12.14
CA PRO A 37 59.58 -9.05 13.51
C PRO A 37 60.70 -9.64 14.36
N VAL A 38 61.34 -8.77 15.15
CA VAL A 38 62.10 -9.21 16.30
C VAL A 38 61.21 -10.27 16.94
N LEU A 39 61.76 -11.44 17.24
CA LEU A 39 61.09 -12.45 18.02
C LEU A 39 60.88 -11.82 19.41
N VAL A 40 59.85 -10.96 19.49
CA VAL A 40 59.39 -10.38 20.73
C VAL A 40 58.77 -11.55 21.43
N LYS A 41 59.53 -12.10 22.37
CA LYS A 41 59.01 -13.06 23.34
C LYS A 41 57.90 -12.31 24.08
N ARG A 42 56.67 -12.46 23.62
CA ARG A 42 55.53 -11.75 24.18
C ARG A 42 55.27 -12.30 25.58
N PRO A 43 54.85 -11.44 26.52
CA PRO A 43 54.52 -11.88 27.86
C PRO A 43 53.44 -12.98 27.78
N PRO A 44 53.48 -13.98 28.69
CA PRO A 44 52.40 -14.95 28.80
C PRO A 44 51.07 -14.20 28.94
N LEU A 45 50.01 -14.78 28.34
CA LEU A 45 48.64 -14.29 28.44
C LEU A 45 48.38 -13.86 29.89
N ARG A 46 48.01 -12.59 30.08
CA ARG A 46 47.65 -12.11 31.40
C ARG A 46 46.33 -12.78 31.77
N LEU A 47 46.07 -12.96 33.06
CA LEU A 47 44.81 -13.53 33.56
C LEU A 47 43.59 -12.84 32.93
N PHE A 48 43.70 -11.54 32.65
CA PHE A 48 42.70 -10.73 31.99
C PHE A 48 42.38 -11.16 30.54
N ASP A 49 43.37 -11.63 29.78
CA ASP A 49 43.18 -12.13 28.41
C ASP A 49 42.40 -13.46 28.43
N TYR A 50 42.63 -14.27 29.47
CA TYR A 50 41.90 -15.51 29.73
C TYR A 50 40.43 -15.22 30.07
N TRP A 51 40.17 -14.18 30.87
CA TRP A 51 38.82 -13.71 31.18
C TRP A 51 38.08 -13.21 29.95
N MET A 52 38.72 -12.37 29.14
CA MET A 52 38.17 -11.90 27.86
C MET A 52 37.84 -13.06 26.92
N LEU A 53 38.72 -14.05 26.80
CA LEU A 53 38.45 -15.25 25.99
C LEU A 53 37.23 -16.03 26.48
N THR A 54 37.12 -16.20 27.81
CA THR A 54 36.02 -16.96 28.44
C THR A 54 34.67 -16.25 28.26
N ILE A 55 34.64 -14.92 28.41
CA ILE A 55 33.44 -14.10 28.16
C ILE A 55 32.99 -14.25 26.70
N ARG A 56 33.93 -14.21 25.75
CA ARG A 56 33.61 -14.31 24.32
C ARG A 56 33.11 -15.70 23.91
N ILE A 57 33.69 -16.78 24.42
CA ILE A 57 33.19 -18.16 24.20
C ILE A 57 31.77 -18.30 24.77
N THR A 58 31.53 -17.73 25.94
CA THR A 58 30.22 -17.78 26.60
C THR A 58 29.15 -17.01 25.82
N ALA A 59 29.49 -15.82 25.32
CA ALA A 59 28.60 -15.03 24.47
C ALA A 59 28.20 -15.79 23.18
N ILE A 60 29.16 -16.49 22.55
CA ILE A 60 28.89 -17.33 21.38
C ILE A 60 28.01 -18.52 21.74
N GLY A 61 28.23 -19.16 22.90
CA GLY A 61 27.36 -20.22 23.40
C GLY A 61 25.92 -19.76 23.62
N ILE A 62 25.72 -18.55 24.15
CA ILE A 62 24.40 -17.93 24.33
C ILE A 62 23.74 -17.64 22.98
N ILE A 63 24.50 -17.13 22.00
CA ILE A 63 24.00 -16.86 20.65
C ILE A 63 23.57 -18.18 19.95
N ILE A 64 24.41 -19.22 20.02
CA ILE A 64 24.09 -20.52 19.41
C ILE A 64 22.86 -21.15 20.09
N ALA A 65 22.77 -21.09 21.43
CA ALA A 65 21.61 -21.56 22.17
C ALA A 65 20.34 -20.75 21.85
N GLY A 66 20.46 -19.43 21.70
CA GLY A 66 19.37 -18.56 21.26
C GLY A 66 18.87 -18.87 19.84
N ILE A 67 19.78 -19.22 18.92
CA ILE A 67 19.44 -19.63 17.55
C ILE A 67 18.74 -21.00 17.54
N THR A 68 19.26 -22.00 18.27
CA THR A 68 18.64 -23.34 18.33
C THR A 68 17.31 -23.34 19.09
N LEU A 69 17.12 -22.47 20.08
CA LEU A 69 15.86 -22.33 20.83
C LEU A 69 14.86 -21.39 20.14
N GLY A 70 15.33 -20.39 19.39
CA GLY A 70 14.46 -19.55 18.55
C GLY A 70 13.80 -20.33 17.41
N ALA A 71 14.48 -21.38 16.92
CA ALA A 71 13.92 -22.31 15.94
C ALA A 71 12.75 -23.16 16.50
N THR A 72 12.56 -23.23 17.82
CA THR A 72 11.52 -24.04 18.47
C THR A 72 10.34 -23.24 19.05
N GLN A 73 10.15 -21.97 18.65
CA GLN A 73 8.99 -21.13 19.01
C GLN A 73 8.65 -21.13 20.52
N THR A 74 9.66 -21.01 21.39
CA THR A 74 9.42 -20.82 22.82
C THR A 74 9.81 -19.40 23.23
N TYR A 75 8.85 -18.63 23.73
CA TYR A 75 9.11 -17.31 24.32
C TYR A 75 9.87 -17.50 25.64
N ILE A 76 11.08 -16.94 25.72
CA ILE A 76 11.90 -16.99 26.93
C ILE A 76 12.01 -15.58 27.53
N SER A 77 11.62 -15.45 28.80
CA SER A 77 12.07 -14.38 29.68
C SER A 77 13.50 -14.69 30.12
N ILE A 78 14.48 -13.88 29.70
CA ILE A 78 15.89 -14.08 30.07
C ILE A 78 16.08 -13.62 31.53
N GLY A 79 15.93 -14.56 32.46
CA GLY A 79 16.22 -14.39 33.89
C GLY A 79 17.70 -14.56 34.26
N LEU A 80 18.64 -14.39 33.32
CA LEU A 80 20.08 -14.48 33.60
C LEU A 80 20.66 -13.10 33.94
N SER A 81 20.60 -12.76 35.23
CA SER A 81 21.24 -11.56 35.76
C SER A 81 22.77 -11.68 35.84
N ARG A 82 23.32 -12.91 35.91
CA ARG A 82 24.75 -13.18 36.07
C ARG A 82 25.20 -14.31 35.17
N VAL A 83 26.33 -14.09 34.49
CA VAL A 83 27.03 -15.12 33.71
C VAL A 83 28.44 -15.19 34.31
N PHE A 84 28.75 -16.32 34.94
CA PHE A 84 30.02 -16.56 35.67
C PHE A 84 30.34 -15.59 36.83
N GLY A 85 29.31 -15.08 37.51
CA GLY A 85 29.48 -14.33 38.76
C GLY A 85 29.60 -12.80 38.60
N GLU A 86 29.74 -12.29 37.38
CA GLU A 86 29.64 -10.86 37.09
C GLU A 86 28.31 -10.48 36.44
N GLU A 87 27.84 -9.28 36.76
CA GLU A 87 26.61 -8.71 36.24
C GLU A 87 26.87 -8.15 34.85
N LEU A 88 26.29 -8.81 33.84
CA LEU A 88 26.22 -8.27 32.49
C LEU A 88 25.52 -6.91 32.53
N ASP A 89 26.19 -5.90 31.96
CA ASP A 89 25.67 -4.54 31.86
C ASP A 89 24.28 -4.55 31.21
N ALA A 90 23.35 -3.78 31.80
CA ALA A 90 21.96 -3.75 31.37
C ALA A 90 21.85 -3.28 29.91
N ASP A 91 22.74 -2.36 29.51
CA ASP A 91 22.80 -1.81 28.16
C ASP A 91 23.26 -2.84 27.14
N LEU A 92 24.19 -3.73 27.49
CA LEU A 92 24.64 -4.82 26.62
C LEU A 92 23.56 -5.90 26.46
N LYS A 93 22.83 -6.20 27.54
CA LYS A 93 21.66 -7.11 27.50
C LYS A 93 20.58 -6.56 26.58
N LEU A 94 20.26 -5.27 26.70
CA LEU A 94 19.28 -4.59 25.84
C LEU A 94 19.76 -4.50 24.39
N ALA A 95 21.05 -4.22 24.16
CA ALA A 95 21.63 -4.16 22.82
C ALA A 95 21.62 -5.52 22.12
N LEU A 96 21.94 -6.61 22.83
CA LEU A 96 21.88 -7.97 22.27
C LEU A 96 20.45 -8.45 22.05
N LEU A 97 19.53 -8.14 22.97
CA LEU A 97 18.10 -8.43 22.79
C LEU A 97 17.54 -7.65 21.59
N GLY A 98 17.90 -6.37 21.47
CA GLY A 98 17.55 -5.52 20.33
C GLY A 98 18.14 -6.02 19.02
N LEU A 99 19.40 -6.44 19.01
CA LEU A 99 20.07 -7.04 17.85
C LEU A 99 19.41 -8.36 17.44
N PHE A 100 19.12 -9.24 18.41
CA PHE A 100 18.49 -10.53 18.17
C PHE A 100 17.07 -10.36 17.61
N ASN A 101 16.26 -9.51 18.22
CA ASN A 101 14.94 -9.16 17.70
C ASN A 101 15.03 -8.55 16.29
N LYS A 102 15.96 -7.62 16.05
CA LYS A 102 16.14 -6.97 14.74
C LYS A 102 16.70 -7.94 13.68
N THR A 103 17.43 -8.98 14.07
CA THR A 103 17.96 -10.02 13.17
C THR A 103 16.88 -11.06 12.85
N LEU A 104 16.08 -11.48 13.84
CA LEU A 104 14.89 -12.31 13.60
C LEU A 104 13.90 -11.57 12.70
N ASP A 105 13.71 -10.27 12.88
CA ASP A 105 12.93 -9.41 11.97
C ASP A 105 13.46 -9.43 10.52
N VAL A 106 14.75 -9.68 10.30
CA VAL A 106 15.34 -9.73 8.94
C VAL A 106 15.06 -11.07 8.28
N PHE A 107 15.09 -12.18 9.04
CA PHE A 107 14.90 -13.52 8.50
C PHE A 107 13.43 -13.96 8.43
N LEU A 108 12.56 -13.41 9.28
CA LEU A 108 11.15 -13.81 9.37
C LEU A 108 10.19 -12.93 8.56
N ARG A 109 10.71 -11.95 7.80
CA ARG A 109 9.87 -11.08 6.96
C ARG A 109 9.52 -11.74 5.62
N TRP A 110 8.24 -12.04 5.47
CA TRP A 110 7.59 -12.19 4.18
C TRP A 110 7.24 -10.80 3.63
N TYR A 111 8.06 -10.26 2.73
CA TYR A 111 7.62 -9.24 1.78
C TYR A 111 7.61 -9.90 0.40
N PRO A 112 6.45 -9.97 -0.28
CA PRO A 112 6.41 -10.49 -1.63
C PRO A 112 6.89 -9.41 -2.59
N ASN A 113 7.99 -9.69 -3.28
CA ASN A 113 8.28 -9.06 -4.57
C ASN A 113 7.02 -9.14 -5.44
N GLU A 114 6.51 -8.00 -5.90
CA GLU A 114 5.37 -7.90 -6.81
C GLU A 114 5.64 -8.56 -8.19
N GLY A 115 6.89 -8.91 -8.49
CA GLY A 115 7.32 -9.42 -9.78
C GLY A 115 7.29 -10.95 -9.98
N HIS A 116 6.84 -11.74 -9.00
CA HIS A 116 6.76 -13.19 -9.16
C HIS A 116 5.35 -13.72 -8.90
N GLU A 117 4.77 -14.34 -9.93
CA GLU A 117 3.54 -15.13 -9.84
C GLU A 117 3.67 -16.16 -8.71
N TRP A 118 2.95 -15.92 -7.61
CA TRP A 118 2.88 -16.78 -6.42
C TRP A 118 2.04 -18.04 -6.67
N ASP A 119 2.16 -18.61 -7.86
CA ASP A 119 1.28 -19.67 -8.33
C ASP A 119 1.92 -21.07 -8.29
N ARG A 120 2.89 -21.27 -7.38
CA ARG A 120 3.80 -22.41 -7.49
C ARG A 120 3.36 -23.68 -6.74
N THR A 121 2.58 -23.60 -5.65
CA THR A 121 2.07 -24.82 -4.96
C THR A 121 0.65 -24.69 -4.39
N ALA A 122 -0.10 -25.81 -4.38
CA ALA A 122 -1.45 -25.87 -3.78
C ALA A 122 -1.45 -25.58 -2.27
N HIS A 123 -0.35 -25.91 -1.58
CA HIS A 123 -0.18 -25.63 -0.16
C HIS A 123 -0.06 -24.13 0.14
N GLU A 124 0.71 -23.39 -0.67
CA GLU A 124 0.81 -21.93 -0.56
C GLU A 124 -0.54 -21.24 -0.83
N ARG A 125 -1.31 -21.76 -1.81
CA ARG A 125 -2.66 -21.25 -2.08
C ARG A 125 -3.58 -21.40 -0.87
N GLU A 126 -3.52 -22.55 -0.19
CA GLU A 126 -4.33 -22.81 1.00
C GLU A 126 -3.96 -21.89 2.17
N ILE A 127 -2.67 -21.61 2.37
CA ILE A 127 -2.21 -20.70 3.43
C ILE A 127 -2.66 -19.25 3.18
N MET A 128 -2.66 -18.80 1.92
CA MET A 128 -3.05 -17.44 1.55
C MET A 128 -4.56 -17.27 1.32
N ARG A 129 -5.34 -18.35 1.45
CA ARG A 129 -6.79 -18.32 1.32
C ARG A 129 -7.40 -18.09 2.69
N ILE A 130 -8.35 -17.17 2.78
CA ILE A 130 -9.16 -16.98 3.99
C ILE A 130 -10.61 -17.37 3.68
N GLU A 131 -11.31 -17.87 4.70
CA GLU A 131 -12.76 -18.04 4.67
C GLU A 131 -13.38 -17.26 5.82
N TYR A 132 -14.50 -16.60 5.55
CA TYR A 132 -15.24 -15.85 6.55
C TYR A 132 -16.75 -15.87 6.26
N PRO A 133 -17.61 -15.55 7.24
CA PRO A 133 -19.06 -15.56 7.07
C PRO A 133 -19.49 -14.51 6.04
N LYS A 134 -20.43 -14.87 5.18
CA LYS A 134 -21.08 -13.92 4.28
C LYS A 134 -21.94 -12.95 5.10
N VAL A 135 -21.75 -11.65 4.88
CA VAL A 135 -22.46 -10.57 5.57
C VAL A 135 -23.36 -9.84 4.57
N SER A 136 -24.64 -9.68 4.88
CA SER A 136 -25.60 -8.97 4.02
C SER A 136 -26.07 -7.66 4.66
N LEU A 137 -26.40 -6.68 3.83
CA LEU A 137 -26.98 -5.42 4.28
C LEU A 137 -28.45 -5.65 4.61
N GLN A 138 -28.83 -5.34 5.85
CA GLN A 138 -30.18 -5.51 6.36
C GLN A 138 -30.98 -4.22 6.27
N GLY A 139 -30.32 -3.07 6.44
CA GLY A 139 -30.96 -1.78 6.42
C GLY A 139 -29.98 -0.62 6.28
N VAL A 140 -30.54 0.57 6.10
CA VAL A 140 -29.80 1.83 5.97
C VAL A 140 -30.48 2.92 6.77
N ASP A 141 -29.68 3.81 7.34
CA ASP A 141 -30.13 4.95 8.13
C ASP A 141 -29.26 6.18 7.82
N TRP A 142 -29.84 7.38 7.88
CA TRP A 142 -29.12 8.66 7.71
C TRP A 142 -29.10 9.48 9.01
N GLY A 143 -29.36 8.85 10.16
CA GLY A 143 -29.30 9.48 11.48
C GLY A 143 -27.92 10.07 11.82
N ASN A 144 -26.83 9.55 11.25
CA ASN A 144 -25.50 10.17 11.31
C ASN A 144 -25.51 11.63 10.82
N MET A 145 -26.27 11.95 9.78
CA MET A 145 -26.37 13.31 9.22
C MET A 145 -27.06 14.28 10.18
N VAL A 146 -27.96 13.78 11.03
CA VAL A 146 -28.59 14.60 12.09
C VAL A 146 -27.54 15.03 13.11
N GLY A 147 -26.68 14.10 13.55
CA GLY A 147 -25.60 14.40 14.49
C GLY A 147 -24.61 15.43 13.94
N VAL A 148 -24.20 15.28 12.67
CA VAL A 148 -23.30 16.22 11.97
C VAL A 148 -23.98 17.58 11.77
N GLY A 149 -25.27 17.60 11.42
CA GLY A 149 -26.02 18.86 11.31
C GLY A 149 -26.10 19.60 12.65
N GLN A 150 -26.41 18.88 13.72
CA GLN A 150 -26.49 19.46 15.07
C GLN A 150 -25.16 20.01 15.56
N SER A 151 -24.05 19.29 15.34
CA SER A 151 -22.72 19.74 15.77
C SER A 151 -22.28 21.03 15.07
N ASN A 152 -22.66 21.20 13.80
CA ASN A 152 -22.32 22.39 13.01
C ASN A 152 -23.10 23.64 13.43
N ILE A 153 -24.32 23.49 13.95
CA ILE A 153 -25.23 24.62 14.25
C ILE A 153 -25.18 25.01 15.73
N GLY A 154 -24.73 24.11 16.60
CA GLY A 154 -24.43 24.43 18.00
C GLY A 154 -25.65 24.70 18.89
N GLY A 155 -26.83 24.16 18.56
CA GLY A 155 -28.02 24.32 19.41
C GLY A 155 -29.24 23.47 19.02
N PRO A 156 -30.28 23.41 19.88
CA PRO A 156 -31.51 22.62 19.67
C PRO A 156 -32.51 23.28 18.68
N GLY A 157 -32.06 24.15 17.78
CA GLY A 157 -32.92 24.98 16.94
C GLY A 157 -33.33 24.34 15.61
N TYR A 158 -34.62 24.47 15.28
CA TYR A 158 -35.30 23.96 14.07
C TYR A 158 -35.22 22.43 13.93
N PRO A 159 -36.13 21.81 13.15
CA PRO A 159 -36.21 20.35 13.15
C PRO A 159 -34.87 19.74 12.73
N PRO A 160 -34.23 18.90 13.57
CA PRO A 160 -32.87 18.41 13.34
C PRO A 160 -32.68 17.71 11.98
N TRP A 161 -33.78 17.18 11.44
CA TRP A 161 -33.83 16.49 10.16
C TRP A 161 -33.69 17.42 8.95
N ASP A 162 -34.03 18.72 9.05
CA ASP A 162 -33.99 19.62 7.90
C ASP A 162 -32.53 19.90 7.46
N TRP A 163 -31.65 20.07 8.43
CA TRP A 163 -30.21 20.23 8.21
C TRP A 163 -29.57 18.94 7.71
N ALA A 164 -29.97 17.80 8.27
CA ALA A 164 -29.51 16.49 7.81
C ALA A 164 -29.85 16.28 6.32
N LEU A 165 -31.07 16.61 5.91
CA LEU A 165 -31.50 16.52 4.51
C LEU A 165 -30.76 17.53 3.63
N GLY A 166 -30.51 18.75 4.11
CA GLY A 166 -29.70 19.75 3.38
C GLY A 166 -28.25 19.29 3.16
N LEU A 167 -27.61 18.73 4.19
CA LEU A 167 -26.26 18.18 4.10
C LEU A 167 -26.22 16.94 3.19
N SER A 168 -27.18 16.02 3.36
CA SER A 168 -27.33 14.83 2.53
C SER A 168 -27.52 15.21 1.05
N ALA A 169 -28.36 16.21 0.76
CA ALA A 169 -28.55 16.75 -0.59
C ALA A 169 -27.25 17.35 -1.17
N SER A 170 -26.52 18.14 -0.37
CA SER A 170 -25.25 18.72 -0.78
C SER A 170 -24.19 17.65 -1.08
N LEU A 171 -24.03 16.66 -0.20
CA LEU A 171 -23.09 15.55 -0.39
C LEU A 171 -23.46 14.68 -1.59
N ALA A 172 -24.75 14.38 -1.76
CA ALA A 172 -25.27 13.65 -2.91
C ALA A 172 -24.92 14.36 -4.23
N PHE A 173 -25.09 15.69 -4.26
CA PHE A 173 -24.75 16.52 -5.41
C PHE A 173 -23.23 16.63 -5.65
N VAL A 174 -22.43 16.81 -4.59
CA VAL A 174 -20.96 16.85 -4.68
C VAL A 174 -20.39 15.54 -5.22
N GLY A 175 -21.01 14.39 -4.93
CA GLY A 175 -20.57 13.11 -5.51
C GLY A 175 -20.67 13.02 -7.03
N LEU A 176 -21.41 13.93 -7.69
CA LEU A 176 -21.47 13.99 -9.15
C LEU A 176 -20.27 14.73 -9.80
N THR A 177 -19.47 15.44 -9.01
CA THR A 177 -18.42 16.34 -9.52
C THR A 177 -17.35 15.65 -10.37
N HIS A 178 -17.04 14.38 -10.11
CA HIS A 178 -15.97 13.64 -10.78
C HIS A 178 -16.45 12.69 -11.89
N VAL A 179 -17.76 12.55 -12.10
CA VAL A 179 -18.31 11.55 -13.03
C VAL A 179 -17.80 11.76 -14.46
N VAL A 180 -17.87 13.00 -14.98
CA VAL A 180 -17.40 13.31 -16.34
C VAL A 180 -15.91 13.05 -16.49
N SER A 181 -15.09 13.48 -15.52
CA SER A 181 -13.64 13.25 -15.57
C SER A 181 -13.30 11.77 -15.56
N ARG A 182 -14.01 10.94 -14.77
CA ARG A 182 -13.77 9.49 -14.69
C ARG A 182 -14.22 8.74 -15.94
N VAL A 183 -15.35 9.13 -16.53
CA VAL A 183 -15.82 8.55 -17.80
C VAL A 183 -14.86 8.86 -18.95
N LYS A 184 -14.23 10.04 -18.93
CA LYS A 184 -13.24 10.47 -19.93
C LYS A 184 -11.91 9.71 -19.85
N GLU A 185 -11.62 9.02 -18.76
CA GLU A 185 -10.38 8.24 -18.64
C GLU A 185 -10.31 7.15 -19.71
N ALA A 186 -9.11 6.93 -20.24
CA ALA A 186 -8.88 5.90 -21.26
C ALA A 186 -9.06 4.49 -20.69
N GLN A 187 -8.78 4.29 -19.40
CA GLN A 187 -8.98 3.02 -18.71
C GLN A 187 -10.46 2.86 -18.35
N LYS A 188 -11.09 1.84 -18.93
CA LYS A 188 -12.51 1.50 -18.70
C LYS A 188 -12.63 0.39 -17.66
N GLY A 189 -13.73 0.37 -16.92
CA GLY A 189 -13.99 -0.59 -15.85
C GLY A 189 -14.35 0.12 -14.54
N TRP A 190 -14.08 -0.51 -13.39
CA TRP A 190 -14.42 0.07 -12.09
C TRP A 190 -13.57 1.28 -11.75
N GLN A 191 -14.23 2.40 -11.50
CA GLN A 191 -13.64 3.71 -11.23
C GLN A 191 -14.16 4.29 -9.93
N HIS A 192 -13.27 4.86 -9.12
CA HIS A 192 -13.64 5.57 -7.91
C HIS A 192 -14.16 6.97 -8.26
N ILE A 193 -15.45 7.20 -8.04
CA ILE A 193 -16.09 8.50 -8.31
C ILE A 193 -15.91 9.43 -7.12
N TYR A 194 -16.23 8.93 -5.92
CA TYR A 194 -16.26 9.74 -4.72
C TYR A 194 -15.72 8.96 -3.53
N LYS A 195 -14.82 9.61 -2.77
CA LYS A 195 -14.30 9.18 -1.47
C LYS A 195 -14.56 10.33 -0.52
N TYR A 196 -15.23 10.06 0.58
CA TYR A 196 -15.42 11.07 1.61
C TYR A 196 -15.45 10.42 2.99
N GLN A 197 -15.30 11.30 3.98
CA GLN A 197 -15.35 11.01 5.39
C GLN A 197 -16.29 12.04 6.01
N LEU A 198 -17.25 11.60 6.83
CA LEU A 198 -18.12 12.52 7.56
C LEU A 198 -17.39 13.05 8.80
N ASP A 199 -17.67 14.29 9.18
CA ASP A 199 -17.10 14.86 10.40
C ASP A 199 -17.59 14.08 11.63
N GLY A 200 -16.65 13.73 12.51
CA GLY A 200 -16.92 12.85 13.65
C GLY A 200 -17.01 11.36 13.30
N ASP A 201 -16.99 11.03 12.01
CA ASP A 201 -16.87 9.67 11.53
C ASP A 201 -15.43 9.34 11.15
N GLN A 202 -14.99 8.15 11.51
CA GLN A 202 -13.65 7.67 11.20
C GLN A 202 -13.62 6.78 9.95
N LEU A 203 -14.78 6.54 9.34
CA LEU A 203 -14.97 5.64 8.21
C LEU A 203 -14.90 6.40 6.88
N ASN A 204 -14.01 5.95 5.99
CA ASN A 204 -14.09 6.35 4.58
C ASN A 204 -15.16 5.51 3.90
N ARG A 205 -15.98 6.19 3.10
CA ARG A 205 -17.03 5.58 2.30
C ARG A 205 -16.77 5.89 0.83
N TRP A 206 -17.04 4.91 -0.02
CA TRP A 206 -16.68 4.94 -1.42
C TRP A 206 -17.88 4.72 -2.32
N THR A 207 -17.97 5.52 -3.37
CA THR A 207 -18.88 5.30 -4.49
C THR A 207 -18.07 5.03 -5.75
N THR A 208 -18.40 3.94 -6.43
CA THR A 208 -17.73 3.51 -7.66
C THR A 208 -18.72 3.32 -8.80
N LEU A 209 -18.20 3.47 -10.01
CA LEU A 209 -18.91 3.34 -11.27
C LEU A 209 -18.14 2.42 -12.19
N ASN A 210 -18.81 1.45 -12.81
CA ASN A 210 -18.24 0.71 -13.93
C ASN A 210 -18.38 1.54 -15.21
N THR A 211 -17.26 2.04 -15.75
CA THR A 211 -17.22 2.86 -16.97
C THR A 211 -17.16 2.05 -18.26
N ASN A 212 -17.16 0.71 -18.18
CA ASN A 212 -17.23 -0.16 -19.35
C ASN A 212 -18.68 -0.37 -19.81
N PHE A 213 -19.26 0.66 -20.44
CA PHE A 213 -20.67 0.66 -20.85
C PHE A 213 -20.99 -0.27 -22.03
N ASN A 214 -19.97 -0.72 -22.77
CA ASN A 214 -20.14 -1.63 -23.91
C ASN A 214 -20.64 -3.01 -23.47
N HIS A 215 -20.16 -3.49 -22.32
CA HIS A 215 -20.48 -4.84 -21.84
C HIS A 215 -21.92 -4.94 -21.33
N SER A 216 -22.47 -3.83 -20.87
CA SER A 216 -23.70 -3.80 -20.10
C SER A 216 -24.93 -3.36 -20.90
N LYS A 217 -24.81 -3.16 -22.23
CA LYS A 217 -25.90 -2.73 -23.13
C LYS A 217 -26.69 -1.52 -22.60
N GLY A 218 -26.00 -0.54 -22.01
CA GLY A 218 -26.61 0.66 -21.44
C GLY A 218 -27.08 0.53 -19.98
N VAL A 219 -26.89 -0.63 -19.35
CA VAL A 219 -27.04 -0.78 -17.89
C VAL A 219 -25.82 -0.17 -17.20
N VAL A 220 -26.03 0.78 -16.31
CA VAL A 220 -24.97 1.38 -15.51
C VAL A 220 -24.88 0.65 -14.19
N GLU A 221 -23.74 0.01 -13.95
CA GLU A 221 -23.44 -0.64 -12.67
C GLU A 221 -22.68 0.34 -11.77
N THR A 222 -23.20 0.53 -10.57
CA THR A 222 -22.56 1.32 -9.52
C THR A 222 -22.52 0.50 -8.24
N ALA A 223 -21.47 0.71 -7.45
CA ALA A 223 -21.29 -0.02 -6.20
C ALA A 223 -20.75 0.92 -5.13
N SER A 224 -20.85 0.49 -3.88
CA SER A 224 -20.24 1.23 -2.79
C SER A 224 -19.72 0.29 -1.71
N ALA A 225 -18.59 0.68 -1.12
CA ALA A 225 -17.96 -0.05 -0.03
C ALA A 225 -17.64 0.93 1.10
N ASP A 226 -17.54 0.41 2.30
CA ASP A 226 -17.10 1.15 3.47
C ASP A 226 -15.97 0.40 4.18
N HIS A 227 -15.16 1.15 4.92
CA HIS A 227 -14.04 0.60 5.66
C HIS A 227 -14.48 -0.24 6.86
N ALA A 228 -15.69 -0.02 7.38
CA ALA A 228 -16.18 -0.72 8.58
C ALA A 228 -16.36 -2.20 8.30
N GLN A 229 -16.91 -2.58 7.14
CA GLN A 229 -17.06 -3.98 6.75
C GLN A 229 -15.71 -4.70 6.66
N VAL A 230 -14.72 -4.10 6.00
CA VAL A 230 -13.37 -4.68 5.87
C VAL A 230 -12.69 -4.81 7.23
N GLN A 231 -12.79 -3.79 8.07
CA GLN A 231 -12.26 -3.81 9.43
C GLN A 231 -12.92 -4.90 10.28
N SER A 232 -14.25 -5.04 10.20
CA SER A 232 -15.01 -6.03 10.96
C SER A 232 -14.62 -7.46 10.59
N ILE A 233 -14.38 -7.72 9.30
CA ILE A 233 -13.87 -9.02 8.83
C ILE A 233 -12.46 -9.29 9.37
N TYR A 234 -11.57 -8.28 9.34
CA TYR A 234 -10.22 -8.40 9.88
C TYR A 234 -10.22 -8.67 11.39
N ASP A 235 -11.00 -7.91 12.16
CA ASP A 235 -11.12 -8.07 13.61
C ASP A 235 -11.70 -9.45 13.96
N TRP A 236 -12.74 -9.88 13.25
CA TRP A 236 -13.33 -11.22 13.41
C TRP A 236 -12.33 -12.35 13.14
N LEU A 237 -11.52 -12.23 12.07
CA LEU A 237 -10.48 -13.20 11.75
C LEU A 237 -9.41 -13.28 12.85
N LYS A 238 -9.08 -12.16 13.50
CA LYS A 238 -8.15 -12.13 14.65
C LYS A 238 -8.75 -12.78 15.88
N GLU A 239 -9.98 -12.43 16.23
CA GLU A 239 -10.66 -12.92 17.43
C GLU A 239 -10.92 -14.44 17.38
N THR A 240 -11.28 -14.96 16.21
CA THR A 240 -11.59 -16.39 16.03
C THR A 240 -10.37 -17.28 15.81
N ASN A 241 -9.17 -16.71 15.67
CA ASN A 241 -7.92 -17.43 15.39
C ASN A 241 -8.00 -18.36 14.16
N HIS A 242 -8.78 -17.99 13.13
CA HIS A 242 -9.01 -18.87 11.99
C HIS A 242 -7.81 -19.05 11.03
N GLN A 243 -6.67 -18.40 11.30
CA GLN A 243 -5.37 -18.50 10.61
C GLN A 243 -4.27 -17.90 11.54
N PRO A 244 -2.97 -17.74 11.18
CA PRO A 244 -2.00 -16.99 12.00
C PRO A 244 -2.28 -15.47 12.04
N THR A 245 -3.55 -15.09 12.20
CA THR A 245 -4.12 -13.74 12.24
C THR A 245 -3.94 -13.10 13.61
N SER A 246 -3.88 -13.90 14.67
CA SER A 246 -3.81 -13.40 16.05
C SER A 246 -2.58 -12.55 16.35
N SER A 247 -1.50 -12.75 15.60
CA SER A 247 -0.26 -11.96 15.68
C SER A 247 -0.07 -10.99 14.51
N SER A 248 -1.06 -10.88 13.63
CA SER A 248 -1.05 -9.93 12.52
C SER A 248 -1.27 -8.51 13.02
N VAL A 249 -0.47 -7.59 12.47
CA VAL A 249 -0.61 -6.14 12.61
C VAL A 249 -1.15 -5.51 11.31
N GLY A 250 -1.64 -6.30 10.36
CA GLY A 250 -2.19 -5.82 9.10
C GLY A 250 -2.27 -6.90 8.03
N TRP A 251 -2.81 -6.57 6.86
CA TRP A 251 -2.85 -7.48 5.73
C TRP A 251 -2.98 -6.73 4.40
N THR A 252 -2.73 -7.43 3.30
CA THR A 252 -3.04 -6.94 1.95
C THR A 252 -3.46 -8.09 1.06
N GLY A 253 -4.37 -7.85 0.13
CA GLY A 253 -4.77 -8.85 -0.84
C GLY A 253 -6.12 -8.57 -1.48
N ASP A 254 -6.61 -9.56 -2.21
CA ASP A 254 -7.92 -9.49 -2.87
C ASP A 254 -8.99 -10.09 -1.94
N LEU A 255 -9.86 -9.23 -1.41
CA LEU A 255 -10.93 -9.56 -0.47
C LEU A 255 -12.28 -9.54 -1.19
N THR A 256 -12.90 -10.72 -1.31
CA THR A 256 -14.22 -10.91 -1.93
C THR A 256 -15.34 -10.57 -0.95
N ILE A 257 -15.84 -9.35 -0.94
CA ILE A 257 -16.90 -8.89 -0.04
C ILE A 257 -18.27 -8.81 -0.73
N VAL A 258 -19.34 -8.85 0.06
CA VAL A 258 -20.68 -8.49 -0.41
C VAL A 258 -20.81 -6.98 -0.40
N LEU A 259 -21.20 -6.41 -1.53
CA LEU A 259 -21.41 -4.98 -1.71
C LEU A 259 -22.85 -4.69 -2.12
N PRO A 260 -23.40 -3.54 -1.70
CA PRO A 260 -24.58 -2.98 -2.34
C PRO A 260 -24.24 -2.50 -3.76
N VAL A 261 -25.00 -3.00 -4.75
CA VAL A 261 -24.85 -2.66 -6.16
C VAL A 261 -26.18 -2.15 -6.70
N LEU A 262 -26.12 -1.04 -7.44
CA LEU A 262 -27.26 -0.47 -8.16
C LEU A 262 -27.03 -0.58 -9.67
N ASN A 263 -28.00 -1.19 -10.34
CA ASN A 263 -28.06 -1.30 -11.79
C ASN A 263 -29.09 -0.34 -12.34
N THR A 264 -28.62 0.74 -12.95
CA THR A 264 -29.47 1.82 -13.44
C THR A 264 -29.59 1.78 -14.96
N VAL A 265 -30.81 1.79 -15.45
CA VAL A 265 -31.15 1.92 -16.88
C VAL A 265 -32.12 3.05 -17.04
N CYS A 266 -31.94 3.88 -18.06
CA CYS A 266 -32.89 4.91 -18.44
C CYS A 266 -33.28 4.74 -19.90
N THR A 267 -34.56 4.85 -20.18
CA THR A 267 -35.12 4.81 -21.53
C THR A 267 -35.80 6.13 -21.85
N PRO A 268 -35.66 6.64 -23.08
CA PRO A 268 -36.36 7.85 -23.49
C PRO A 268 -37.87 7.57 -23.54
N ILE A 269 -38.67 8.54 -23.09
CA ILE A 269 -40.13 8.49 -23.15
C ILE A 269 -40.68 9.81 -23.65
N ASN A 270 -41.93 9.80 -24.12
CA ASN A 270 -42.70 11.03 -24.31
C ASN A 270 -43.50 11.28 -23.02
N SER A 271 -42.88 11.98 -22.07
CA SER A 271 -43.50 12.20 -20.77
C SER A 271 -44.61 13.25 -20.87
N SER A 272 -45.75 12.96 -20.22
CA SER A 272 -46.85 13.91 -20.04
C SER A 272 -46.75 14.71 -18.74
N ASN A 273 -45.64 14.56 -18.00
CA ASN A 273 -45.38 15.30 -16.78
C ASN A 273 -45.09 16.78 -17.04
N LEU A 274 -45.08 17.56 -15.96
CA LEU A 274 -44.71 18.98 -16.00
C LEU A 274 -43.27 19.14 -16.51
N GLU A 275 -43.03 20.19 -17.29
CA GLU A 275 -41.70 20.53 -17.80
C GLU A 275 -40.69 20.68 -16.65
N GLY A 276 -39.51 20.10 -16.81
CA GLY A 276 -38.44 20.13 -15.80
C GLY A 276 -38.66 19.22 -14.59
N SER A 277 -39.82 18.56 -14.45
CA SER A 277 -40.11 17.78 -13.24
C SER A 277 -39.30 16.50 -13.12
N ILE A 278 -38.96 16.12 -11.89
CA ILE A 278 -38.30 14.85 -11.55
C ILE A 278 -39.17 14.17 -10.50
N LYS A 279 -39.64 12.96 -10.79
CA LYS A 279 -40.47 12.17 -9.87
C LYS A 279 -39.76 10.88 -9.51
N VAL A 280 -39.76 10.54 -8.24
CA VAL A 280 -39.16 9.30 -7.72
C VAL A 280 -40.21 8.48 -7.00
N TRP A 281 -40.29 7.20 -7.34
CA TRP A 281 -41.12 6.21 -6.66
C TRP A 281 -40.23 5.11 -6.08
N PRO A 282 -40.18 4.99 -4.74
CA PRO A 282 -39.59 3.84 -4.09
C PRO A 282 -40.33 2.55 -4.50
N PRO A 283 -39.67 1.38 -4.43
CA PRO A 283 -40.30 0.10 -4.72
C PRO A 283 -41.55 -0.12 -3.87
N ALA A 284 -42.63 -0.57 -4.51
CA ALA A 284 -43.87 -0.90 -3.82
C ALA A 284 -43.75 -2.27 -3.14
N LYS A 285 -44.00 -2.35 -1.82
CA LYS A 285 -43.85 -3.57 -1.00
C LYS A 285 -44.68 -4.79 -1.47
N ASN A 286 -45.67 -4.60 -2.34
CA ASN A 286 -46.65 -5.64 -2.73
C ASN A 286 -46.49 -6.16 -4.15
N VAL A 287 -45.51 -5.67 -4.91
CA VAL A 287 -45.26 -6.15 -6.28
C VAL A 287 -44.11 -7.14 -6.21
N SER A 288 -44.29 -8.33 -6.79
CA SER A 288 -43.22 -9.35 -6.97
C SER A 288 -42.11 -8.89 -7.93
N SER A 289 -41.98 -7.57 -8.13
CA SER A 289 -40.97 -6.93 -8.95
C SER A 289 -39.66 -6.89 -8.18
N GLU A 290 -38.56 -6.78 -8.89
CA GLU A 290 -37.23 -6.53 -8.35
C GLU A 290 -37.23 -5.30 -7.42
N ALA A 291 -36.24 -5.20 -6.52
CA ALA A 291 -36.06 -4.06 -5.60
C ALA A 291 -35.63 -2.80 -6.38
N ALA A 292 -36.55 -2.28 -7.19
CA ALA A 292 -36.32 -1.25 -8.19
C ALA A 292 -36.88 0.11 -7.78
N ILE A 293 -36.02 1.12 -7.83
CA ILE A 293 -36.39 2.52 -7.66
C ILE A 293 -36.71 3.09 -9.04
N ALA A 294 -37.92 3.60 -9.22
CA ALA A 294 -38.34 4.21 -10.47
C ALA A 294 -38.17 5.74 -10.40
N ILE A 295 -37.58 6.33 -11.43
CA ILE A 295 -37.39 7.77 -11.56
C ILE A 295 -37.92 8.20 -12.94
N GLU A 296 -38.79 9.20 -13.01
CA GLU A 296 -39.24 9.76 -14.28
C GLU A 296 -38.84 11.23 -14.37
N PHE A 297 -38.27 11.58 -15.51
CA PHE A 297 -37.90 12.92 -15.92
C PHE A 297 -38.93 13.45 -16.91
N GLY A 298 -39.51 14.60 -16.59
CA GLY A 298 -40.39 15.35 -17.48
C GLY A 298 -39.63 15.93 -18.69
N PRO A 299 -40.35 16.49 -19.68
CA PRO A 299 -39.73 17.09 -20.84
C PRO A 299 -38.96 18.36 -20.48
N VAL A 300 -37.99 18.75 -21.33
CA VAL A 300 -37.34 20.06 -21.33
C VAL A 300 -37.29 20.54 -22.77
N LEU A 301 -38.24 21.42 -23.13
CA LEU A 301 -38.49 21.79 -24.53
C LEU A 301 -37.32 22.56 -25.13
N ALA A 302 -36.70 23.44 -24.32
CA ALA A 302 -35.56 24.25 -24.72
C ALA A 302 -34.35 23.42 -25.17
N SER A 303 -34.21 22.19 -24.67
CA SER A 303 -33.12 21.27 -25.01
C SER A 303 -33.54 20.17 -25.98
N GLY A 304 -34.81 20.13 -26.42
CA GLY A 304 -35.35 19.05 -27.26
C GLY A 304 -35.50 17.70 -26.56
N PHE A 305 -35.52 17.68 -25.22
CA PHE A 305 -35.64 16.45 -24.43
C PHE A 305 -37.12 16.14 -24.14
N THR A 306 -37.60 14.97 -24.55
CA THR A 306 -39.02 14.57 -24.42
C THR A 306 -39.36 13.92 -23.08
N GLY A 307 -38.34 13.58 -22.28
CA GLY A 307 -38.46 12.84 -21.03
C GLY A 307 -37.69 11.53 -21.03
N ALA A 308 -37.46 10.98 -19.84
CA ALA A 308 -36.85 9.66 -19.66
C ALA A 308 -37.45 8.95 -18.43
N ALA A 309 -37.59 7.63 -18.53
CA ALA A 309 -37.92 6.77 -17.39
C ALA A 309 -36.69 5.94 -17.02
N CYS A 310 -36.29 6.01 -15.77
CA CYS A 310 -35.17 5.29 -15.22
C CYS A 310 -35.63 4.26 -14.19
N SER A 311 -35.02 3.10 -14.22
CA SER A 311 -35.16 2.05 -13.22
C SER A 311 -33.78 1.76 -12.65
N SER A 312 -33.64 1.86 -11.33
CA SER A 312 -32.43 1.50 -10.60
C SER A 312 -32.73 0.32 -9.70
N VAL A 313 -32.21 -0.86 -10.05
CA VAL A 313 -32.42 -2.09 -9.30
C VAL A 313 -31.30 -2.26 -8.28
N PHE A 314 -31.67 -2.33 -7.00
CA PHE A 314 -30.75 -2.67 -5.91
C PHE A 314 -30.59 -4.18 -5.81
N ARG A 315 -29.33 -4.63 -5.71
CA ARG A 315 -28.99 -6.02 -5.39
C ARG A 315 -27.74 -6.09 -4.53
N HIS A 316 -27.62 -7.16 -3.77
CA HIS A 316 -26.34 -7.59 -3.23
C HIS A 316 -25.50 -8.24 -4.34
N GLY A 317 -24.23 -7.84 -4.44
CA GLY A 317 -23.26 -8.43 -5.34
C GLY A 317 -21.98 -8.79 -4.60
N THR A 318 -21.34 -9.89 -4.96
CA THR A 318 -20.01 -10.22 -4.47
C THR A 318 -18.95 -9.70 -5.44
N TYR A 319 -17.91 -9.08 -4.89
CA TYR A 319 -16.84 -8.44 -5.65
C TYR A 319 -15.52 -8.51 -4.90
N ALA A 320 -14.42 -8.77 -5.61
CA ALA A 320 -13.08 -8.81 -5.03
C ALA A 320 -12.45 -7.41 -5.04
N VAL A 321 -12.47 -6.74 -3.89
CA VAL A 321 -11.75 -5.48 -3.71
C VAL A 321 -10.32 -5.77 -3.26
N ASN A 322 -9.36 -4.99 -3.74
CA ASN A 322 -8.03 -5.03 -3.16
C ASN A 322 -8.03 -4.23 -1.86
N VAL A 323 -7.54 -4.83 -0.79
CA VAL A 323 -7.52 -4.22 0.55
C VAL A 323 -6.10 -4.10 1.06
N TRP A 324 -5.90 -3.09 1.90
CA TRP A 324 -4.64 -2.88 2.59
C TRP A 324 -4.87 -2.35 4.01
N ILE A 325 -4.48 -3.10 5.03
CA ILE A 325 -4.43 -2.68 6.44
C ILE A 325 -2.96 -2.68 6.85
N VAL A 326 -2.45 -1.56 7.36
CA VAL A 326 -1.04 -1.41 7.77
C VAL A 326 -0.94 -1.02 9.23
N ASP A 327 -0.15 -1.74 10.01
CA ASP A 327 0.12 -1.43 11.43
C ASP A 327 -1.15 -1.16 12.25
N GLU A 328 -2.18 -1.99 12.05
CA GLU A 328 -3.52 -1.90 12.65
C GLU A 328 -4.22 -0.55 12.40
N LYS A 329 -3.77 0.19 11.40
CA LYS A 329 -4.44 1.39 10.92
C LYS A 329 -5.64 0.99 10.07
N ARG A 330 -6.45 1.99 9.75
CA ARG A 330 -7.66 1.82 8.94
C ARG A 330 -7.34 1.14 7.62
N PRO A 331 -8.25 0.29 7.12
CA PRO A 331 -8.11 -0.28 5.80
C PRO A 331 -8.06 0.84 4.77
N ASP A 332 -7.38 0.61 3.67
CA ASP A 332 -7.62 1.25 2.38
C ASP A 332 -8.18 0.19 1.44
N LEU A 333 -9.05 0.60 0.54
CA LEU A 333 -9.67 -0.30 -0.42
C LEU A 333 -9.61 0.27 -1.83
N SER A 334 -9.51 -0.62 -2.80
CA SER A 334 -9.47 -0.28 -4.21
C SER A 334 -10.30 -1.29 -5.01
N PHE A 335 -11.24 -0.78 -5.81
CA PHE A 335 -12.03 -1.62 -6.71
C PHE A 335 -11.22 -2.02 -7.94
N ASN A 336 -10.25 -1.21 -8.35
CA ASN A 336 -9.45 -1.46 -9.55
C ASN A 336 -8.06 -2.05 -9.26
N SER A 337 -7.85 -2.61 -8.07
CA SER A 337 -6.54 -3.10 -7.59
C SER A 337 -5.41 -2.09 -7.81
N TYR A 338 -5.64 -0.82 -7.44
CA TYR A 338 -4.73 0.32 -7.63
C TYR A 338 -4.26 0.50 -9.08
N GLY A 339 -5.16 0.20 -10.04
CA GLY A 339 -4.92 0.26 -11.47
C GLY A 339 -4.43 -1.04 -12.11
N GLY A 340 -4.36 -2.14 -11.34
CA GLY A 340 -3.97 -3.46 -11.83
C GLY A 340 -5.10 -4.29 -12.45
N LYS A 341 -6.37 -4.08 -12.05
CA LYS A 341 -7.52 -4.89 -12.52
C LYS A 341 -8.79 -4.03 -12.64
N TRP A 342 -9.19 -3.66 -13.85
CA TRP A 342 -10.33 -2.74 -14.07
C TRP A 342 -11.65 -3.45 -14.39
N ASP A 343 -11.59 -4.54 -15.16
CA ASP A 343 -12.78 -5.25 -15.68
C ASP A 343 -13.10 -6.52 -14.86
N GLN A 344 -13.38 -6.35 -13.56
CA GLN A 344 -13.91 -7.44 -12.75
C GLN A 344 -15.43 -7.45 -12.77
N ASN A 345 -16.04 -8.63 -12.89
CA ASN A 345 -17.49 -8.78 -12.89
C ASN A 345 -18.02 -8.90 -11.46
N VAL A 346 -19.17 -8.27 -11.20
CA VAL A 346 -19.94 -8.49 -9.98
C VAL A 346 -20.72 -9.80 -10.11
N LEU A 347 -20.67 -10.64 -9.08
CA LEU A 347 -21.48 -11.84 -8.99
C LEU A 347 -22.70 -11.57 -8.13
N TYR A 348 -23.87 -11.44 -8.75
CA TYR A 348 -25.11 -11.09 -8.06
C TYR A 348 -25.63 -12.22 -7.17
N GLU A 349 -25.98 -11.86 -5.94
CA GLU A 349 -26.63 -12.76 -5.00
C GLU A 349 -28.13 -12.87 -5.28
N PRO A 350 -28.81 -13.95 -4.83
CA PRO A 350 -30.27 -14.03 -4.87
C PRO A 350 -30.92 -12.85 -4.15
N THR A 351 -32.04 -12.36 -4.69
CA THR A 351 -32.74 -11.21 -4.11
C THR A 351 -33.28 -11.56 -2.72
N LEU A 352 -32.99 -10.72 -1.74
CA LEU A 352 -33.42 -10.87 -0.35
C LEU A 352 -34.57 -9.92 -0.01
N ALA A 353 -35.29 -10.20 1.07
CA ALA A 353 -36.32 -9.28 1.57
C ALA A 353 -35.73 -7.93 1.99
N SER A 354 -34.51 -7.91 2.56
CA SER A 354 -33.82 -6.68 2.94
C SER A 354 -33.45 -5.80 1.73
N ASP A 355 -33.34 -6.38 0.53
CA ASP A 355 -33.08 -5.61 -0.70
C ASP A 355 -34.19 -4.59 -0.95
N PHE A 356 -35.44 -4.97 -0.67
CA PHE A 356 -36.59 -4.09 -0.80
C PHE A 356 -36.58 -2.98 0.24
N ASP A 357 -36.21 -3.29 1.49
CA ASP A 357 -36.17 -2.30 2.56
C ASP A 357 -35.05 -1.27 2.30
N VAL A 358 -33.88 -1.71 1.87
CA VAL A 358 -32.77 -0.83 1.47
C VAL A 358 -33.16 0.03 0.26
N ALA A 359 -33.70 -0.57 -0.81
CA ALA A 359 -34.12 0.16 -2.00
C ALA A 359 -35.26 1.16 -1.70
N SER A 360 -36.19 0.79 -0.83
CA SER A 360 -37.27 1.67 -0.37
C SER A 360 -36.74 2.86 0.43
N GLY A 361 -35.78 2.62 1.33
CA GLY A 361 -35.08 3.66 2.07
C GLY A 361 -34.35 4.63 1.14
N VAL A 362 -33.50 4.12 0.25
CA VAL A 362 -32.73 4.93 -0.71
C VAL A 362 -33.65 5.71 -1.65
N GLY A 363 -34.71 5.08 -2.18
CA GLY A 363 -35.67 5.75 -3.05
C GLY A 363 -36.45 6.85 -2.34
N SER A 364 -36.79 6.66 -1.06
CA SER A 364 -37.49 7.67 -0.25
C SER A 364 -36.59 8.85 0.05
N GLU A 365 -35.34 8.60 0.45
CA GLU A 365 -34.33 9.63 0.67
C GLU A 365 -34.08 10.40 -0.63
N ALA A 366 -33.86 9.72 -1.76
CA ALA A 366 -33.63 10.36 -3.06
C ALA A 366 -34.78 11.30 -3.48
N ARG A 367 -36.04 10.89 -3.26
CA ARG A 367 -37.22 11.73 -3.51
C ARG A 367 -37.15 13.04 -2.71
N ASP A 368 -36.80 12.94 -1.44
CA ASP A 368 -36.77 14.08 -0.53
C ASP A 368 -35.57 14.99 -0.83
N LEU A 369 -34.41 14.42 -1.19
CA LEU A 369 -33.20 15.17 -1.53
C LEU A 369 -33.29 15.93 -2.87
N LEU A 370 -33.86 15.34 -3.93
CA LEU A 370 -33.89 15.97 -5.25
C LEU A 370 -34.60 17.34 -5.23
N SER A 371 -35.70 17.45 -4.48
CA SER A 371 -36.41 18.72 -4.29
C SER A 371 -35.54 19.81 -3.64
N ARG A 372 -34.62 19.40 -2.76
CA ARG A 372 -33.69 20.30 -2.07
C ARG A 372 -32.50 20.67 -2.95
N ILE A 373 -31.99 19.71 -3.73
CA ILE A 373 -30.92 19.98 -4.70
C ILE A 373 -31.39 20.96 -5.77
N GLU A 374 -32.65 20.88 -6.19
CA GLU A 374 -33.24 21.85 -7.12
C GLU A 374 -33.10 23.29 -6.62
N SER A 375 -33.22 23.51 -5.30
CA SER A 375 -33.01 24.83 -4.69
C SER A 375 -31.56 25.33 -4.73
N LEU A 376 -30.57 24.44 -4.94
CA LEU A 376 -29.16 24.81 -5.10
C LEU A 376 -28.86 25.37 -6.50
N VAL A 377 -29.71 25.09 -7.49
CA VAL A 377 -29.56 25.55 -8.88
C VAL A 377 -30.82 26.29 -9.38
N PRO A 378 -31.27 27.35 -8.68
CA PRO A 378 -32.59 27.94 -8.88
C PRO A 378 -32.75 28.67 -10.22
N ALA A 379 -31.65 29.16 -10.80
CA ALA A 379 -31.69 29.92 -12.05
C ALA A 379 -31.96 29.05 -13.29
N THR A 380 -31.54 27.79 -13.26
CA THR A 380 -31.62 26.88 -14.40
C THR A 380 -32.50 25.66 -14.16
N GLY A 381 -32.78 25.33 -12.89
CA GLY A 381 -33.37 24.06 -12.50
C GLY A 381 -32.37 22.91 -12.54
N LEU A 382 -32.72 21.81 -11.88
CA LEU A 382 -31.86 20.63 -11.74
C LEU A 382 -31.79 19.79 -13.02
N LEU A 383 -32.93 19.50 -13.64
CA LEU A 383 -32.99 18.64 -14.83
C LEU A 383 -32.18 19.21 -16.01
N PRO A 384 -32.27 20.51 -16.36
CA PRO A 384 -31.43 21.08 -17.41
C PRO A 384 -29.92 20.92 -17.13
N GLN A 385 -29.49 21.00 -15.88
CA GLN A 385 -28.08 20.77 -15.50
C GLN A 385 -27.68 19.30 -15.68
N PHE A 386 -28.55 18.35 -15.32
CA PHE A 386 -28.32 16.94 -15.59
C PHE A 386 -28.27 16.63 -17.09
N LEU A 387 -29.07 17.29 -17.92
CA LEU A 387 -29.00 17.15 -19.37
C LEU A 387 -27.69 17.70 -19.94
N LEU A 388 -27.21 18.85 -19.46
CA LEU A 388 -25.90 19.39 -19.85
C LEU A 388 -24.77 18.44 -19.45
N MET A 389 -24.82 17.89 -18.24
CA MET A 389 -23.87 16.88 -17.78
C MET A 389 -23.93 15.61 -18.64
N SER A 390 -25.13 15.13 -18.98
CA SER A 390 -25.36 13.99 -19.86
C SER A 390 -24.73 14.19 -21.24
N ARG A 391 -24.87 15.38 -21.83
CA ARG A 391 -24.24 15.72 -23.11
C ARG A 391 -22.72 15.80 -23.04
N ASN A 392 -22.18 16.28 -21.92
CA ASN A 392 -20.74 16.23 -21.67
C ASN A 392 -20.23 14.79 -21.52
N LEU A 393 -21.05 13.88 -20.97
CA LEU A 393 -20.74 12.45 -20.92
C LEU A 393 -20.74 11.83 -22.32
N GLN A 394 -21.75 12.13 -23.16
CA GLN A 394 -21.80 11.71 -24.57
C GLN A 394 -20.57 12.20 -25.37
N ALA A 395 -20.11 13.43 -25.10
CA ALA A 395 -18.89 13.96 -25.71
C ALA A 395 -17.60 13.29 -25.19
N SER A 396 -17.65 12.68 -24.01
CA SER A 396 -16.50 12.02 -23.36
C SER A 396 -16.36 10.56 -23.74
N ASP A 397 -17.47 9.88 -24.04
CA ASP A 397 -17.49 8.49 -24.47
C ASP A 397 -18.59 8.26 -25.52
N SER A 398 -18.20 7.87 -26.73
CA SER A 398 -19.12 7.66 -27.85
C SER A 398 -20.12 6.51 -27.65
N VAL A 399 -19.89 5.64 -26.67
CA VAL A 399 -20.84 4.58 -26.29
C VAL A 399 -22.09 5.17 -25.66
N ILE A 400 -21.97 6.35 -25.04
CA ILE A 400 -23.09 7.08 -24.47
C ILE A 400 -23.73 7.88 -25.63
N ASP A 401 -24.83 7.34 -26.17
CA ASP A 401 -25.41 7.83 -27.43
C ASP A 401 -26.66 8.71 -27.25
N SER A 402 -27.14 8.87 -26.01
CA SER A 402 -28.42 9.52 -25.73
C SER A 402 -28.45 10.23 -24.37
N ASP A 403 -29.32 11.25 -24.28
CA ASP A 403 -29.54 11.97 -23.02
C ASP A 403 -30.01 11.01 -21.91
N ALA A 404 -30.81 10.00 -22.25
CA ALA A 404 -31.26 8.95 -21.34
C ALA A 404 -30.10 8.11 -20.80
N MET A 405 -29.17 7.66 -21.65
CA MET A 405 -28.00 6.89 -21.19
C MET A 405 -27.05 7.73 -20.32
N GLY A 406 -26.86 9.02 -20.59
CA GLY A 406 -26.11 9.86 -19.65
C GLY A 406 -26.86 10.08 -18.33
N LEU A 407 -28.20 10.16 -18.35
CA LEU A 407 -29.02 10.21 -17.13
C LEU A 407 -28.93 8.92 -16.30
N SER A 408 -28.76 7.74 -16.91
CA SER A 408 -28.58 6.50 -16.13
C SER A 408 -27.27 6.51 -15.36
N ILE A 409 -26.21 7.11 -15.92
CA ILE A 409 -24.93 7.30 -15.23
C ILE A 409 -25.10 8.26 -14.06
N ILE A 410 -25.71 9.43 -14.30
CA ILE A 410 -25.91 10.45 -13.27
C ILE A 410 -26.78 9.90 -12.13
N MET A 411 -27.88 9.22 -12.45
CA MET A 411 -28.78 8.65 -11.43
C MET A 411 -28.18 7.46 -10.70
N GLY A 412 -27.47 6.57 -11.39
CA GLY A 412 -26.77 5.48 -10.74
C GLY A 412 -25.77 6.00 -9.71
N VAL A 413 -24.92 6.96 -10.09
CA VAL A 413 -23.97 7.57 -9.16
C VAL A 413 -24.68 8.32 -8.05
N PHE A 414 -25.73 9.08 -8.35
CA PHE A 414 -26.49 9.84 -7.36
C PHE A 414 -27.09 8.93 -6.27
N LEU A 415 -27.83 7.89 -6.68
CA LEU A 415 -28.44 6.93 -5.77
C LEU A 415 -27.38 6.13 -5.00
N GLN A 416 -26.32 5.72 -5.67
CA GLN A 416 -25.22 5.01 -5.03
C GLN A 416 -24.49 5.89 -4.02
N ASN A 417 -24.40 7.19 -4.27
CA ASN A 417 -23.81 8.14 -3.34
C ASN A 417 -24.70 8.34 -2.11
N ILE A 418 -26.02 8.44 -2.26
CA ILE A 418 -26.98 8.44 -1.13
C ILE A 418 -26.81 7.18 -0.26
N LEU A 419 -26.68 6.02 -0.90
CA LEU A 419 -26.44 4.75 -0.21
C LEU A 419 -25.03 4.65 0.39
N SER A 420 -24.06 5.36 -0.17
CA SER A 420 -22.76 5.50 0.44
C SER A 420 -22.87 6.31 1.72
N THR A 421 -23.67 7.37 1.77
CA THR A 421 -23.77 8.31 2.91
C THR A 421 -24.56 7.83 4.10
N SER A 422 -25.25 6.70 3.96
CA SER A 422 -25.95 6.09 5.08
C SER A 422 -25.00 5.41 6.08
N ASN A 423 -25.48 5.28 7.31
CA ASN A 423 -25.12 4.19 8.18
C ASN A 423 -25.73 2.90 7.65
N ARG A 424 -24.92 1.85 7.64
CA ARG A 424 -25.29 0.55 7.08
C ARG A 424 -25.42 -0.46 8.20
N ASP A 425 -26.59 -1.06 8.28
CA ASP A 425 -26.86 -2.13 9.23
C ASP A 425 -26.53 -3.47 8.58
N TRP A 426 -25.29 -3.92 8.79
CA TRP A 426 -24.78 -5.18 8.28
C TRP A 426 -25.15 -6.33 9.23
N SER A 427 -25.52 -7.49 8.68
CA SER A 427 -25.78 -8.68 9.50
C SER A 427 -24.58 -9.00 10.40
N PRO A 428 -24.77 -9.28 11.71
CA PRO A 428 -23.67 -9.48 12.62
C PRO A 428 -22.84 -10.71 12.26
N LEU A 429 -21.52 -10.61 12.40
CA LEU A 429 -20.62 -11.74 12.20
C LEU A 429 -20.82 -12.78 13.32
N PRO A 430 -21.08 -14.07 13.00
CA PRO A 430 -21.25 -15.12 14.00
C PRO A 430 -19.92 -15.43 14.71
N SER A 431 -19.94 -16.00 15.92
CA SER A 431 -18.73 -16.32 16.69
C SER A 431 -17.83 -17.42 16.07
N SER A 432 -18.29 -18.09 15.01
CA SER A 432 -17.57 -19.18 14.35
C SER A 432 -17.96 -19.25 12.87
N LEU A 433 -17.08 -19.80 12.03
CA LEU A 433 -17.36 -19.99 10.61
C LEU A 433 -18.60 -20.91 10.40
N PRO A 434 -19.65 -20.47 9.67
CA PRO A 434 -20.86 -21.26 9.42
C PRO A 434 -20.54 -22.60 8.78
N SER A 435 -21.27 -23.69 9.05
CA SER A 435 -20.96 -25.01 8.45
C SER A 435 -21.25 -25.12 6.94
N ARG A 436 -22.15 -24.29 6.42
CA ARG A 436 -22.60 -24.34 5.02
C ARG A 436 -21.70 -23.47 4.14
N SER A 437 -21.31 -23.97 2.97
CA SER A 437 -20.44 -23.25 2.03
C SER A 437 -21.08 -21.99 1.44
N GLU A 438 -22.41 -21.98 1.28
CA GLU A 438 -23.16 -20.84 0.70
C GLU A 438 -23.17 -19.60 1.62
N GLU A 439 -23.00 -19.83 2.92
CA GLU A 439 -22.95 -18.83 3.97
C GLU A 439 -21.50 -18.34 4.23
N ARG A 440 -20.54 -18.77 3.39
CA ARG A 440 -19.13 -18.39 3.48
C ARG A 440 -18.69 -17.66 2.22
N LEU A 441 -17.70 -16.78 2.38
CA LEU A 441 -16.93 -16.21 1.29
C LEU A 441 -15.48 -16.63 1.44
N SER A 442 -14.87 -16.94 0.30
CA SER A 442 -13.45 -17.27 0.20
C SER A 442 -12.74 -16.15 -0.52
N SER A 443 -11.61 -15.71 0.02
CA SER A 443 -10.78 -14.65 -0.57
C SER A 443 -9.34 -15.12 -0.73
N TYR A 444 -8.72 -14.76 -1.85
CA TYR A 444 -7.38 -15.17 -2.24
C TYR A 444 -6.83 -14.24 -3.35
N PRO A 445 -5.53 -13.91 -3.34
CA PRO A 445 -4.55 -14.17 -2.28
C PRO A 445 -4.61 -13.10 -1.18
N ILE A 446 -4.46 -13.53 0.07
CA ILE A 446 -4.36 -12.66 1.24
C ILE A 446 -2.99 -12.84 1.90
N ARG A 447 -2.37 -11.73 2.23
CA ARG A 447 -1.01 -11.66 2.80
C ARG A 447 -1.07 -10.95 4.14
N TRP A 448 -0.63 -11.64 5.18
CA TRP A 448 -0.63 -11.10 6.54
C TRP A 448 0.66 -10.31 6.81
N GLN A 449 0.51 -9.10 7.34
CA GLN A 449 1.57 -8.33 7.95
C GLN A 449 1.76 -8.81 9.39
N LEU A 450 2.88 -9.46 9.68
CA LEU A 450 3.26 -9.87 11.05
C LEU A 450 4.17 -8.82 11.68
N TYR A 451 4.18 -8.70 13.01
CA TYR A 451 5.00 -7.72 13.72
C TYR A 451 6.45 -7.74 13.22
N GLY A 452 6.97 -6.56 12.90
CA GLY A 452 8.24 -6.42 12.22
C GLY A 452 8.15 -6.84 10.74
N SER A 453 7.32 -6.18 9.91
CA SER A 453 7.29 -6.36 8.44
C SER A 453 7.11 -5.08 7.58
N SER A 454 7.47 -3.88 8.08
CA SER A 454 7.46 -2.64 7.28
C SER A 454 8.37 -2.66 6.02
N PRO A 455 8.06 -1.91 4.94
CA PRO A 455 9.01 -1.70 3.85
C PRO A 455 10.24 -0.96 4.38
N ARG A 456 11.40 -1.63 4.34
CA ARG A 456 12.65 -1.03 4.82
C ARG A 456 13.25 -0.12 3.74
N LEU A 457 13.58 1.09 4.14
CA LEU A 457 14.40 2.01 3.34
C LEU A 457 15.78 1.38 3.14
N GLY A 458 16.43 1.61 1.98
CA GLY A 458 17.69 0.94 1.61
C GLY A 458 18.82 1.04 2.64
N TRP A 459 18.81 2.06 3.52
CA TRP A 459 19.80 2.23 4.57
C TRP A 459 19.75 1.15 5.65
N GLU A 460 18.59 0.53 5.91
CA GLU A 460 18.49 -0.53 6.92
C GLU A 460 19.21 -1.82 6.48
N TRP A 461 19.27 -2.09 5.16
CA TRP A 461 20.07 -3.19 4.62
C TRP A 461 21.57 -2.93 4.75
N VAL A 462 21.98 -1.68 4.59
CA VAL A 462 23.38 -1.25 4.82
C VAL A 462 23.75 -1.47 6.29
N ALA A 463 22.88 -1.09 7.23
CA ALA A 463 23.11 -1.31 8.66
C ALA A 463 23.25 -2.80 9.02
N VAL A 464 22.40 -3.66 8.46
CA VAL A 464 22.49 -5.13 8.67
C VAL A 464 23.78 -5.70 8.08
N ALA A 465 24.19 -5.27 6.89
CA ALA A 465 25.44 -5.71 6.27
C ALA A 465 26.66 -5.29 7.09
N VAL A 466 26.69 -4.04 7.57
CA VAL A 466 27.75 -3.54 8.46
C VAL A 466 27.82 -4.37 9.74
N LEU A 467 26.68 -4.64 10.37
CA LEU A 467 26.61 -5.47 11.58
C LEU A 467 27.07 -6.91 11.33
N ALA A 468 26.69 -7.52 10.20
CA ALA A 468 27.14 -8.85 9.83
C ALA A 468 28.67 -8.91 9.64
N ILE A 469 29.26 -7.90 9.02
CA ILE A 469 30.73 -7.78 8.87
C ILE A 469 31.42 -7.65 10.23
N ILE A 470 30.86 -6.85 11.14
CA ILE A 470 31.37 -6.72 12.52
C ILE A 470 31.29 -8.06 13.25
N LEU A 471 30.17 -8.79 13.12
CA LEU A 471 30.02 -10.10 13.76
C LEU A 471 30.99 -11.14 13.18
N LEU A 472 31.15 -11.18 11.84
CA LEU A 472 32.07 -12.10 11.17
C LEU A 472 33.53 -11.81 11.52
N SER A 473 33.93 -10.54 11.56
CA SER A 473 35.28 -10.14 11.98
C SER A 473 35.55 -10.52 13.43
N PHE A 474 34.56 -10.36 14.31
CA PHE A 474 34.65 -10.81 15.70
C PHE A 474 34.79 -12.34 15.81
N CYS A 475 33.95 -13.10 15.12
CA CYS A 475 34.01 -14.57 15.08
C CYS A 475 35.33 -15.06 14.50
N PHE A 476 35.86 -14.41 13.47
CA PHE A 476 37.14 -14.75 12.86
C PHE A 476 38.31 -14.43 13.79
N GLY A 477 38.30 -13.28 14.46
CA GLY A 477 39.30 -12.92 15.48
C GLY A 477 39.30 -13.93 16.64
N LEU A 478 38.12 -14.36 17.08
CA LEU A 478 37.98 -15.39 18.11
C LEU A 478 38.47 -16.76 17.64
N TYR A 479 38.14 -17.17 16.41
CA TYR A 479 38.66 -18.40 15.80
C TYR A 479 40.20 -18.38 15.76
N GLN A 480 40.81 -17.27 15.32
CA GLN A 480 42.25 -17.13 15.30
C GLN A 480 42.85 -17.22 16.72
N THR A 481 42.20 -16.59 17.69
CA THR A 481 42.64 -16.63 19.10
C THR A 481 42.58 -18.06 19.66
N LEU A 482 41.49 -18.79 19.39
CA LEU A 482 41.33 -20.16 19.88
C LEU A 482 42.22 -21.17 19.15
N ARG A 483 42.32 -21.08 17.82
CA ARG A 483 43.04 -22.05 16.98
C ARG A 483 44.55 -21.86 17.03
N TYR A 484 45.01 -20.61 17.06
CA TYR A 484 46.43 -20.28 16.96
C TYR A 484 47.01 -19.68 18.24
N TRP A 485 46.20 -19.46 19.30
CA TRP A 485 46.64 -18.81 20.54
C TRP A 485 47.28 -17.43 20.29
N MET A 486 46.81 -16.74 19.25
CA MET A 486 47.27 -15.42 18.86
C MET A 486 46.13 -14.43 19.09
N ALA A 487 46.34 -13.44 19.96
CA ALA A 487 45.45 -12.29 20.00
C ALA A 487 45.52 -11.58 18.63
N PRO A 488 44.38 -11.28 17.99
CA PRO A 488 44.37 -10.48 16.77
C PRO A 488 45.11 -9.17 17.03
N GLY A 489 45.85 -8.68 16.04
CA GLY A 489 46.45 -7.35 16.16
C GLY A 489 45.34 -6.32 16.37
N SER A 490 45.60 -5.25 17.14
CA SER A 490 44.62 -4.20 17.44
C SER A 490 43.97 -3.58 16.20
N TRP A 491 44.63 -3.68 15.03
CA TRP A 491 44.13 -3.24 13.72
C TRP A 491 43.04 -4.14 13.11
N VAL A 492 42.85 -5.36 13.63
CA VAL A 492 41.79 -6.31 13.23
C VAL A 492 40.61 -6.25 14.21
N GLU A 493 40.76 -5.55 15.33
CA GLU A 493 39.66 -5.28 16.26
C GLU A 493 38.81 -4.11 15.73
N LEU A 494 37.54 -4.02 16.17
CA LEU A 494 36.58 -3.03 15.66
C LEU A 494 37.15 -1.61 15.70
N ASP A 495 37.78 -1.25 16.81
CA ASP A 495 38.39 0.06 17.07
C ASP A 495 39.53 0.34 16.08
N GLY A 496 40.33 -0.67 15.75
CA GLY A 496 41.39 -0.58 14.77
C GLY A 496 40.89 -0.52 13.33
N MET A 497 39.85 -1.28 13.00
CA MET A 497 39.18 -1.21 11.70
C MET A 497 38.49 0.14 11.49
N MET A 498 37.83 0.69 12.53
CA MET A 498 37.24 2.03 12.49
C MET A 498 38.30 3.12 12.39
N MET A 499 39.40 3.00 13.12
CA MET A 499 40.52 3.96 13.02
C MET A 499 41.22 3.88 11.65
N ILE A 500 41.28 2.70 11.02
CA ILE A 500 41.75 2.54 9.64
C ILE A 500 40.74 3.11 8.65
N ALA A 501 39.44 2.85 8.83
CA ALA A 501 38.35 3.40 8.00
C ALA A 501 38.28 4.93 8.06
N GLN A 502 38.55 5.51 9.23
CA GLN A 502 38.61 6.95 9.47
C GLN A 502 39.92 7.59 8.97
N ARG A 503 40.96 6.77 8.71
CA ARG A 503 42.23 7.17 8.08
C ARG A 503 42.33 6.83 6.60
N THR A 504 41.39 6.05 6.05
CA THR A 504 41.24 5.92 4.61
C THR A 504 40.83 7.28 4.05
N PRO A 505 41.48 7.78 2.99
CA PRO A 505 41.12 9.06 2.40
C PRO A 505 39.63 9.05 2.00
N ASN A 506 38.95 10.17 2.22
CA ASN A 506 37.58 10.36 1.76
C ASN A 506 37.50 10.03 0.26
N LEU A 507 36.38 9.46 -0.19
CA LEU A 507 36.09 9.16 -1.59
C LEU A 507 36.20 10.39 -2.53
N GLU A 508 36.34 11.60 -2.01
CA GLU A 508 36.68 12.82 -2.76
C GLU A 508 38.09 12.77 -3.42
N ASP A 509 39.00 11.91 -2.96
CA ASP A 509 40.29 11.68 -3.64
C ASP A 509 40.17 10.78 -4.90
N ILE A 510 39.01 10.13 -5.12
CA ILE A 510 38.69 9.52 -6.42
C ILE A 510 38.24 10.59 -7.43
N ASP A 511 37.62 11.67 -6.94
CA ASP A 511 37.19 12.81 -7.76
C ASP A 511 38.38 13.62 -8.30
N GLU A 512 39.52 13.66 -7.58
CA GLU A 512 40.79 14.16 -8.12
C GLU A 512 41.40 13.23 -9.17
N ASN A 513 41.20 11.91 -9.07
CA ASN A 513 41.67 10.95 -10.07
C ASN A 513 40.78 10.93 -11.33
N GLU A 514 39.48 11.23 -11.22
CA GLU A 514 38.61 11.48 -12.37
C GLU A 514 38.92 12.83 -13.03
N LYS A 515 39.19 13.89 -12.25
CA LYS A 515 39.69 15.17 -12.80
C LYS A 515 41.07 15.04 -13.46
N ALA A 516 41.90 14.09 -13.02
CA ALA A 516 43.16 13.75 -13.67
C ALA A 516 43.00 12.96 -14.99
N GLN A 517 41.81 12.43 -15.29
CA GLN A 517 41.50 11.76 -16.57
C GLN A 517 40.76 12.63 -17.59
N VAL A 518 40.36 13.85 -17.22
CA VAL A 518 39.83 14.82 -18.20
C VAL A 518 41.00 15.39 -19.02
N ARG A 519 41.26 14.80 -20.20
CA ARG A 519 42.14 15.42 -21.19
C ARG A 519 41.50 16.73 -21.66
N LYS A 520 42.09 17.87 -21.28
CA LYS A 520 41.77 19.15 -21.90
C LYS A 520 42.33 19.13 -23.32
N TYR A 521 41.45 19.23 -24.29
CA TYR A 521 41.84 19.45 -25.68
C TYR A 521 41.67 20.94 -25.98
N LEU A 522 42.74 21.57 -26.47
CA LEU A 522 42.65 22.90 -27.05
C LEU A 522 42.31 22.75 -28.53
N VAL A 523 41.23 23.43 -28.94
CA VAL A 523 40.80 23.49 -30.32
C VAL A 523 41.42 24.75 -30.93
N GLU A 524 42.41 24.57 -31.79
CA GLU A 524 43.02 25.65 -32.56
C GLU A 524 42.52 25.63 -34.01
N LYS A 525 42.22 26.81 -34.56
CA LYS A 525 41.93 26.95 -36.00
C LYS A 525 43.24 26.91 -36.78
N ASP A 526 43.39 25.93 -37.66
CA ASP A 526 44.54 25.83 -38.55
C ASP A 526 44.25 26.66 -39.82
N LEU A 527 44.74 27.91 -39.82
CA LEU A 527 44.54 28.84 -40.93
C LEU A 527 45.30 28.46 -42.21
N SER A 528 46.15 27.43 -42.18
CA SER A 528 46.91 26.98 -43.36
C SER A 528 46.12 26.06 -44.30
N LYS A 529 44.97 25.51 -43.86
CA LYS A 529 44.16 24.55 -44.63
C LYS A 529 42.76 25.05 -45.02
N GLY A 530 42.52 26.35 -44.89
CA GLY A 530 41.23 26.99 -45.19
C GLY A 530 40.35 27.20 -43.94
N PRO A 531 39.32 28.06 -44.01
CA PRO A 531 38.74 28.75 -42.86
C PRO A 531 37.94 27.90 -41.85
N GLU A 532 37.83 26.58 -42.03
CA GLU A 532 36.95 25.71 -41.25
C GLU A 532 37.58 24.47 -40.61
N TRP A 533 38.90 24.27 -40.71
CA TRP A 533 39.53 23.11 -40.07
C TRP A 533 39.98 23.40 -38.63
N LEU A 534 39.43 22.66 -37.68
CA LEU A 534 39.77 22.71 -36.25
C LEU A 534 40.62 21.50 -35.89
N ILE A 535 41.79 21.71 -35.28
CA ILE A 535 42.68 20.62 -34.84
C ILE A 535 42.63 20.54 -33.31
N LEU A 536 42.31 19.35 -32.80
CA LEU A 536 42.36 19.01 -31.38
C LEU A 536 43.79 18.57 -31.04
N LYS A 537 44.52 19.39 -30.26
CA LYS A 537 45.82 18.98 -29.68
C LYS A 537 45.64 18.63 -28.21
N SER A 538 46.12 17.45 -27.82
CA SER A 538 46.28 17.09 -26.41
C SER A 538 47.62 17.61 -25.90
N GLU A 539 47.62 18.39 -24.81
CA GLU A 539 48.86 18.73 -24.10
C GLU A 539 49.49 17.44 -23.54
N ALA A 540 50.72 17.15 -23.95
CA ALA A 540 51.52 16.10 -23.34
C ALA A 540 52.31 16.68 -22.16
N ARG A 541 52.28 15.99 -21.02
CA ARG A 541 53.33 16.09 -19.99
C ARG A 541 54.17 14.83 -20.01
#